data_AF-A0A0A0JXT9-F1
#
_entry.id   AF-A0A0A0JXT9-F1
#
_cell.length_a   1.000
_cell.length_b   1.000
_cell.length_c   1.000
_cell.angle_alpha   90.00
_cell.angle_beta   90.00
_cell.angle_gamma   90.00
#
_symmetry.space_group_name_H-M   'P 1'
#
loop_
_entity.id
_entity.type
_entity.pdbx_description
1 polymer ?
#
loop_
_entity_poly.entity_id
_entity_poly.type
_entity_poly.pdbx_seq_one_letter_code
_entity_poly.pdbx_strand_id
1 'polypeptide(L)'
;MTMPRRAPSRPSMLLLTALLAAGGLSACTGSEPPAPPQATRTTDDAAANDSLYRCLMDKGFAVTRGEAGAIEFKDPEDAQADTYSAARADCLRGLESDGTVVVQGSDSLRTEYAAMSRLHACLTARGLGMEPWPTEAVFVEKDGAFNVLSATEQLTLEQAQTLCPDEVTALGGL
;
A
#
# COMPACT_ATOMS: atom_id res chain seq x y z
N MET A 1 24.03 76.24 -43.84
CA MET A 1 22.74 76.62 -44.47
C MET A 1 21.61 76.42 -43.47
N THR A 2 20.62 77.32 -43.53
CA THR A 2 19.26 77.33 -42.95
C THR A 2 18.74 76.10 -42.17
N MET A 3 18.38 76.29 -40.89
CA MET A 3 17.31 75.51 -40.21
C MET A 3 15.94 76.08 -40.59
N PRO A 4 14.84 75.28 -40.66
CA PRO A 4 13.93 75.08 -39.51
C PRO A 4 13.25 73.67 -39.54
N ARG A 5 12.18 73.28 -38.81
CA ARG A 5 11.16 73.95 -37.96
C ARG A 5 10.52 72.96 -36.94
N ARG A 6 9.66 73.43 -36.02
CA ARG A 6 8.95 72.66 -34.97
C ARG A 6 7.47 72.31 -35.32
N ALA A 7 6.86 71.41 -34.52
CA ALA A 7 5.45 70.96 -34.48
C ALA A 7 4.40 72.05 -34.13
N PRO A 8 3.06 71.79 -34.18
CA PRO A 8 2.25 71.01 -33.19
C PRO A 8 1.33 69.94 -33.87
N SER A 9 0.28 69.24 -33.34
CA SER A 9 -0.56 69.22 -32.10
C SER A 9 -0.96 67.73 -31.78
N ARG A 10 -1.71 67.22 -30.77
CA ARG A 10 -2.68 67.66 -29.70
C ARG A 10 -4.14 67.98 -30.13
N PRO A 11 -5.21 67.76 -29.30
CA PRO A 11 -5.34 66.97 -28.03
C PRO A 11 -6.63 66.10 -27.86
N SER A 12 -6.83 65.54 -26.64
CA SER A 12 -8.12 65.20 -25.97
C SER A 12 -8.93 63.95 -26.37
N MET A 13 -9.79 63.33 -25.52
CA MET A 13 -9.91 63.21 -24.03
C MET A 13 -10.98 62.12 -23.68
N LEU A 14 -11.12 61.72 -22.41
CA LEU A 14 -11.95 60.63 -21.84
C LEU A 14 -11.28 59.24 -21.95
N LEU A 15 -10.84 58.57 -20.88
CA LEU A 15 -11.00 58.77 -19.43
C LEU A 15 -12.42 58.49 -18.91
N LEU A 16 -12.71 57.22 -18.66
CA LEU A 16 -13.64 56.79 -17.61
C LEU A 16 -13.00 55.63 -16.82
N THR A 17 -13.17 55.65 -15.49
CA THR A 17 -12.44 54.79 -14.56
C THR A 17 -13.35 53.70 -14.00
N ALA A 18 -12.89 52.45 -13.99
CA ALA A 18 -13.51 51.36 -13.23
C ALA A 18 -12.41 50.58 -12.48
N LEU A 19 -12.30 50.79 -11.17
CA LEU A 19 -11.48 49.95 -10.30
C LEU A 19 -12.19 48.61 -10.09
N LEU A 20 -11.46 47.50 -10.25
CA LEU A 20 -11.80 46.22 -9.65
C LEU A 20 -10.53 45.42 -9.36
N ALA A 21 -9.74 45.92 -8.41
CA ALA A 21 -8.64 45.18 -7.82
C ALA A 21 -9.18 44.17 -6.80
N ALA A 22 -9.42 42.94 -7.24
CA ALA A 22 -9.70 41.80 -6.38
C ALA A 22 -8.61 40.74 -6.64
N GLY A 23 -7.87 40.36 -5.60
CA GLY A 23 -6.76 39.42 -5.72
C GLY A 23 -7.24 37.99 -5.97
N GLY A 24 -7.00 37.47 -7.17
CA GLY A 24 -7.10 36.04 -7.46
C GLY A 24 -5.71 35.39 -7.32
N LEU A 25 -5.57 34.45 -6.37
CA LEU A 25 -4.38 33.61 -6.30
C LEU A 25 -4.27 32.77 -7.59
N SER A 26 -3.10 32.75 -8.22
CA SER A 26 -2.81 31.87 -9.36
C SER A 26 -2.63 30.43 -8.90
N ALA A 27 -3.70 29.82 -8.39
CA ALA A 27 -3.76 28.40 -8.12
C ALA A 27 -3.67 27.65 -9.45
N CYS A 28 -2.63 26.81 -9.60
CA CYS A 28 -2.50 25.93 -10.76
C CYS A 28 -3.64 24.91 -10.75
N THR A 29 -4.71 25.18 -11.49
CA THR A 29 -5.73 24.18 -11.84
C THR A 29 -5.16 23.22 -12.89
N GLY A 30 -4.15 22.46 -12.47
CA GLY A 30 -3.87 21.17 -13.08
C GLY A 30 -5.08 20.30 -12.81
N SER A 31 -5.88 20.06 -13.84
CA SER A 31 -6.93 19.04 -13.79
C SER A 31 -6.26 17.67 -13.80
N GLU A 32 -5.74 17.29 -12.63
CA GLU A 32 -5.24 15.94 -12.39
C GLU A 32 -6.35 14.95 -12.79
N PRO A 33 -6.06 13.95 -13.65
CA PRO A 33 -7.06 12.94 -13.98
C PRO A 33 -7.58 12.33 -12.66
N PRO A 34 -8.90 12.13 -12.50
CA PRO A 34 -9.42 11.52 -11.29
C PRO A 34 -8.69 10.20 -11.08
N ALA A 35 -8.00 10.09 -9.93
CA ALA A 35 -7.21 8.91 -9.62
C ALA A 35 -8.07 7.65 -9.85
N PRO A 36 -7.56 6.62 -10.54
CA PRO A 36 -8.34 5.43 -10.81
C PRO A 36 -8.86 4.92 -9.46
N PRO A 37 -10.17 4.59 -9.35
CA PRO A 37 -10.80 4.37 -8.06
C PRO A 37 -10.01 3.30 -7.33
N GLN A 38 -9.38 3.68 -6.22
CA GLN A 38 -8.67 2.75 -5.36
C GLN A 38 -9.69 1.73 -4.90
N ALA A 39 -9.57 0.51 -5.40
CA ALA A 39 -10.43 -0.58 -5.01
C ALA A 39 -10.14 -0.88 -3.54
N THR A 40 -10.94 -0.32 -2.64
CA THR A 40 -10.95 -0.67 -1.22
C THR A 40 -11.35 -2.14 -1.11
N ARG A 41 -10.33 -3.00 -1.13
CA ARG A 41 -10.46 -4.45 -0.98
C ARG A 41 -10.82 -4.77 0.46
N THR A 42 -12.09 -4.58 0.79
CA THR A 42 -12.72 -5.42 1.81
C THR A 42 -12.86 -6.82 1.20
N THR A 43 -11.77 -7.59 1.24
CA THR A 43 -11.85 -9.04 1.02
C THR A 43 -12.86 -9.56 2.02
N ASP A 44 -13.91 -10.25 1.57
CA ASP A 44 -14.81 -10.92 2.50
C ASP A 44 -14.10 -12.19 2.96
N ASP A 45 -13.35 -12.07 4.06
CA ASP A 45 -12.57 -13.17 4.63
C ASP A 45 -13.44 -14.39 4.98
N ALA A 46 -14.73 -14.18 5.28
CA ALA A 46 -15.66 -15.28 5.46
C ALA A 46 -15.95 -15.96 4.12
N ALA A 47 -16.29 -15.22 3.06
CA ALA A 47 -16.50 -15.78 1.72
C ALA A 47 -15.23 -16.45 1.14
N ALA A 48 -14.05 -15.90 1.41
CA ALA A 48 -12.76 -16.48 1.02
C ALA A 48 -12.51 -17.82 1.74
N ASN A 49 -12.64 -17.87 3.07
CA ASN A 49 -12.49 -19.10 3.83
C ASN A 49 -13.59 -20.13 3.48
N ASP A 50 -14.85 -19.70 3.25
CA ASP A 50 -15.93 -20.56 2.77
C ASP A 50 -15.65 -21.20 1.41
N SER A 51 -14.91 -20.50 0.54
CA SER A 51 -14.56 -20.97 -0.79
C SER A 51 -13.34 -21.88 -0.78
N LEU A 52 -12.32 -21.55 0.02
CA LEU A 52 -11.15 -22.40 0.25
C LEU A 52 -11.54 -23.71 0.94
N TYR A 53 -12.43 -23.66 1.93
CA TYR A 53 -13.00 -24.82 2.61
C TYR A 53 -13.68 -25.78 1.62
N ARG A 54 -14.54 -25.25 0.74
CA ARG A 54 -15.23 -26.06 -0.28
C ARG A 54 -14.24 -26.70 -1.25
N CYS A 55 -13.29 -25.94 -1.79
CA CYS A 55 -12.28 -26.47 -2.70
C CYS A 55 -11.40 -27.59 -2.08
N LEU A 56 -11.05 -27.48 -0.79
CA LEU A 56 -10.30 -28.52 -0.08
C LEU A 56 -11.14 -29.79 0.15
N MET A 57 -12.42 -29.64 0.50
CA MET A 57 -13.38 -30.76 0.59
C MET A 57 -13.60 -31.43 -0.77
N ASP A 58 -13.75 -30.67 -1.86
CA ASP A 58 -13.92 -31.19 -3.22
C ASP A 58 -12.67 -31.92 -3.74
N LYS A 59 -11.48 -31.51 -3.28
CA LYS A 59 -10.20 -32.24 -3.49
C LYS A 59 -10.02 -33.45 -2.55
N GLY A 60 -10.98 -33.73 -1.66
CA GLY A 60 -11.03 -34.93 -0.81
C GLY A 60 -10.37 -34.80 0.56
N PHE A 61 -9.93 -33.60 0.98
CA PHE A 61 -9.31 -33.39 2.28
C PHE A 61 -10.37 -33.20 3.37
N ALA A 62 -10.25 -33.96 4.46
CA ALA A 62 -11.13 -33.86 5.63
C ALA A 62 -10.79 -32.63 6.48
N VAL A 63 -11.14 -31.44 5.97
CA VAL A 63 -10.95 -30.17 6.66
C VAL A 63 -12.14 -29.82 7.55
N THR A 64 -11.87 -29.13 8.66
CA THR A 64 -12.89 -28.62 9.59
C THR A 64 -12.74 -27.11 9.74
N ARG A 65 -13.82 -26.41 10.11
CA ARG A 65 -13.73 -25.00 10.50
C ARG A 65 -13.48 -24.89 12.00
N GLY A 66 -12.38 -24.23 12.36
CA GLY A 66 -12.05 -23.89 13.74
C GLY A 66 -12.82 -22.67 14.24
N GLU A 67 -12.56 -22.30 15.49
CA GLU A 67 -13.05 -21.02 16.04
C GLU A 67 -12.48 -19.83 15.24
N ALA A 68 -13.23 -18.72 15.18
CA ALA A 68 -13.01 -17.60 14.26
C ALA A 68 -13.02 -17.95 12.75
N GLY A 69 -13.40 -19.17 12.34
CA GLY A 69 -13.63 -19.54 10.93
C GLY A 69 -12.39 -19.99 10.16
N ALA A 70 -11.24 -20.14 10.83
CA ALA A 70 -10.03 -20.70 10.23
C ALA A 70 -10.25 -22.14 9.73
N ILE A 71 -9.53 -22.55 8.68
CA ILE A 71 -9.59 -23.91 8.15
C ILE A 71 -8.52 -24.77 8.86
N GLU A 72 -8.99 -25.71 9.67
CA GLU A 72 -8.16 -26.73 10.31
C GLU A 72 -8.07 -27.97 9.42
N PHE A 73 -6.86 -28.47 9.23
CA PHE A 73 -6.59 -29.81 8.70
C PHE A 73 -5.81 -30.60 9.75
N LYS A 74 -6.16 -31.87 9.94
CA LYS A 74 -5.57 -32.73 10.99
C LYS A 74 -5.08 -34.03 10.35
N ASP A 75 -3.79 -34.05 10.06
CA ASP A 75 -3.05 -35.22 9.60
C ASP A 75 -2.18 -35.75 10.76
N PRO A 76 -2.67 -36.73 11.54
CA PRO A 76 -1.93 -37.25 12.70
C PRO A 76 -0.77 -38.18 12.32
N GLU A 77 -0.61 -38.52 11.03
CA GLU A 77 0.43 -39.43 10.52
C GLU A 77 1.43 -38.73 9.59
N ASP A 78 1.25 -37.42 9.33
CA ASP A 78 2.04 -36.58 8.41
C ASP A 78 2.10 -37.13 6.97
N ALA A 79 1.13 -37.98 6.61
CA ALA A 79 1.10 -38.76 5.37
C ALA A 79 0.55 -37.99 4.16
N GLN A 80 0.02 -36.78 4.38
CA GLN A 80 -0.69 -35.95 3.41
C GLN A 80 -0.23 -34.48 3.43
N ALA A 81 0.74 -34.09 4.26
CA ALA A 81 1.16 -32.69 4.40
C ALA A 81 1.57 -32.03 3.06
N ASP A 82 2.36 -32.71 2.23
CA ASP A 82 2.75 -32.24 0.89
C ASP A 82 1.55 -32.13 -0.06
N THR A 83 0.66 -33.14 -0.08
CA THR A 83 -0.48 -33.17 -1.00
C THR A 83 -1.57 -32.18 -0.59
N TYR A 84 -1.76 -31.96 0.71
CA TYR A 84 -2.60 -30.89 1.26
C TYR A 84 -2.03 -29.51 0.95
N SER A 85 -0.72 -29.31 1.11
CA SER A 85 -0.06 -28.03 0.79
C SER A 85 -0.20 -27.68 -0.70
N ALA A 86 0.03 -28.67 -1.58
CA ALA A 86 -0.19 -28.53 -3.01
C ALA A 86 -1.67 -28.25 -3.34
N ALA A 87 -2.61 -28.98 -2.73
CA ALA A 87 -4.05 -28.78 -2.92
C ALA A 87 -4.53 -27.40 -2.47
N ARG A 88 -4.02 -26.90 -1.33
CA ARG A 88 -4.32 -25.56 -0.80
C ARG A 88 -3.77 -24.46 -1.70
N ALA A 89 -2.54 -24.59 -2.19
CA ALA A 89 -1.95 -23.65 -3.15
C ALA A 89 -2.65 -23.68 -4.54
N ASP A 90 -3.25 -24.81 -4.92
CA ASP A 90 -4.07 -24.94 -6.13
C ASP A 90 -5.47 -24.34 -5.95
N CYS A 91 -6.07 -24.49 -4.76
CA CYS A 91 -7.32 -23.81 -4.40
C CYS A 91 -7.17 -22.29 -4.33
N LEU A 92 -6.13 -21.78 -3.68
CA LEU A 92 -5.87 -20.33 -3.55
C LEU A 92 -5.74 -19.67 -4.93
N ARG A 93 -4.93 -20.24 -5.84
CA ARG A 93 -4.83 -19.78 -7.24
C ARG A 93 -6.17 -19.79 -7.99
N GLY A 94 -7.09 -20.68 -7.62
CA GLY A 94 -8.48 -20.64 -8.10
C GLY A 94 -9.21 -19.36 -7.65
N LEU A 95 -9.22 -19.11 -6.34
CA LEU A 95 -9.87 -17.93 -5.73
C LEU A 95 -9.23 -16.60 -6.13
N GLU A 96 -7.94 -16.61 -6.47
CA GLU A 96 -7.24 -15.47 -7.07
C GLU A 96 -7.70 -15.21 -8.51
N SER A 97 -7.98 -16.27 -9.27
CA SER A 97 -8.42 -16.18 -10.67
C SER A 97 -9.89 -15.81 -10.84
N ASP A 98 -10.75 -16.13 -9.86
CA ASP A 98 -12.15 -15.69 -9.82
C ASP A 98 -12.37 -14.36 -9.06
N GLY A 99 -11.35 -13.89 -8.33
CA GLY A 99 -11.34 -12.61 -7.61
C GLY A 99 -11.94 -12.66 -6.20
N THR A 100 -12.30 -13.85 -5.69
CA THR A 100 -12.77 -14.05 -4.30
C THR A 100 -11.67 -13.75 -3.28
N VAL A 101 -10.42 -14.11 -3.61
CA VAL A 101 -9.21 -13.70 -2.90
C VAL A 101 -8.45 -12.76 -3.82
N VAL A 102 -7.77 -11.76 -3.26
CA VAL A 102 -6.85 -10.94 -4.05
C VAL A 102 -5.47 -10.95 -3.42
N VAL A 103 -4.49 -11.54 -4.12
CA VAL A 103 -3.09 -11.44 -3.75
C VAL A 103 -2.71 -9.96 -3.63
N GLN A 104 -1.86 -9.64 -2.65
CA GLN A 104 -1.04 -8.44 -2.76
C GLN A 104 -0.17 -8.57 -4.01
N GLY A 105 -0.57 -7.91 -5.11
CA GLY A 105 0.23 -7.87 -6.33
C GLY A 105 1.63 -7.33 -6.03
N SER A 106 2.60 -7.61 -6.88
CA SER A 106 4.02 -7.27 -6.62
C SER A 106 4.25 -5.80 -6.27
N ASP A 107 3.46 -4.87 -6.80
CA ASP A 107 3.54 -3.44 -6.46
C ASP A 107 2.96 -3.10 -5.07
N SER A 108 2.06 -3.92 -4.53
CA SER A 108 1.61 -3.89 -3.13
C SER A 108 2.73 -4.36 -2.20
N LEU A 109 3.33 -5.52 -2.50
CA LEU A 109 4.48 -6.06 -1.74
C LEU A 109 5.69 -5.10 -1.76
N ARG A 110 5.91 -4.38 -2.86
CA ARG A 110 6.90 -3.29 -2.94
C ARG A 110 6.56 -2.10 -2.06
N THR A 111 5.30 -1.70 -2.01
CA THR A 111 4.84 -0.58 -1.19
C THR A 111 4.99 -0.91 0.29
N GLU A 112 4.66 -2.14 0.68
CA GLU A 112 4.87 -2.68 2.02
C GLU A 112 6.35 -2.82 2.38
N TYR A 113 7.17 -3.42 1.51
CA TYR A 113 8.63 -3.46 1.68
C TYR A 113 9.21 -2.06 1.88
N ALA A 114 8.78 -1.07 1.08
CA ALA A 114 9.24 0.30 1.20
C ALA A 114 8.83 0.95 2.52
N ALA A 115 7.69 0.57 3.12
CA ALA A 115 7.25 1.04 4.43
C ALA A 115 8.01 0.36 5.58
N MET A 116 8.11 -0.97 5.56
CA MET A 116 8.87 -1.73 6.56
C MET A 116 10.35 -1.34 6.56
N SER A 117 10.95 -1.11 5.38
CA SER A 117 12.33 -0.63 5.26
C SER A 117 12.55 0.74 5.92
N ARG A 118 11.54 1.64 5.92
CA ARG A 118 11.62 2.92 6.65
C ARG A 118 11.57 2.71 8.16
N LEU A 119 10.68 1.84 8.64
CA LEU A 119 10.61 1.51 10.07
C LEU A 119 11.92 0.86 10.56
N HIS A 120 12.45 -0.14 9.85
CA HIS A 120 13.72 -0.79 10.17
C HIS A 120 14.88 0.22 10.22
N ALA A 121 14.96 1.12 9.24
CA ALA A 121 15.95 2.19 9.22
C ALA A 121 15.81 3.18 10.40
N CYS A 122 14.58 3.56 10.76
CA CYS A 122 14.34 4.42 11.93
C CYS A 122 14.75 3.72 13.24
N LEU A 123 14.34 2.46 13.44
CA LEU A 123 14.68 1.68 14.63
C LEU A 123 16.20 1.49 14.77
N THR A 124 16.88 1.16 13.67
CA THR A 124 18.35 1.10 13.60
C THR A 124 18.99 2.45 13.91
N ALA A 125 18.43 3.56 13.41
CA ALA A 125 18.92 4.92 13.69
C ALA A 125 18.69 5.37 15.15
N ARG A 126 17.81 4.71 15.91
CA ARG A 126 17.69 4.86 17.37
C ARG A 126 18.68 4.01 18.17
N GLY A 127 19.56 3.26 17.50
CA GLY A 127 20.59 2.44 18.12
C GLY A 127 20.12 1.04 18.53
N LEU A 128 18.94 0.59 18.07
CA LEU A 128 18.48 -0.76 18.30
C LEU A 128 19.28 -1.76 17.44
N GLY A 129 19.67 -2.89 18.03
CA GLY A 129 20.37 -3.97 17.34
C GLY A 129 19.42 -4.82 16.49
N MET A 130 18.86 -4.23 15.44
CA MET A 130 17.94 -4.89 14.50
C MET A 130 18.62 -6.05 13.76
N GLU A 131 17.86 -7.08 13.37
CA GLU A 131 18.36 -8.13 12.48
C GLU A 131 18.59 -7.60 11.05
N PRO A 132 19.42 -8.25 10.20
CA PRO A 132 19.63 -7.83 8.82
C PRO A 132 18.33 -7.87 7.99
N TRP A 133 17.93 -6.71 7.45
CA TRP A 133 16.75 -6.60 6.61
C TRP A 133 16.99 -7.24 5.22
N PRO A 134 16.03 -8.02 4.65
CA PRO A 134 16.15 -8.57 3.29
C PRO A 134 16.14 -7.49 2.21
N THR A 135 16.45 -7.89 0.98
CA THR A 135 16.25 -7.05 -0.21
C THR A 135 14.81 -7.14 -0.72
N GLU A 136 14.35 -6.14 -1.48
CA GLU A 136 13.01 -6.14 -2.12
C GLU A 136 12.72 -7.45 -2.87
N ALA A 137 13.69 -7.95 -3.63
CA ALA A 137 13.55 -9.18 -4.39
C ALA A 137 13.28 -10.40 -3.48
N VAL A 138 13.97 -10.50 -2.34
CA VAL A 138 13.78 -11.58 -1.37
C VAL A 138 12.48 -11.40 -0.58
N PHE A 139 12.07 -10.16 -0.29
CA PHE A 139 10.77 -9.86 0.33
C PHE A 139 9.59 -10.30 -0.56
N VAL A 140 9.66 -9.98 -1.87
CA VAL A 140 8.65 -10.39 -2.86
C VAL A 140 8.70 -11.89 -3.15
N GLU A 141 9.87 -12.55 -3.11
CA GLU A 141 10.02 -14.01 -3.28
C GLU A 141 9.50 -14.83 -2.09
N LYS A 142 9.09 -14.18 -0.99
CA LYS A 142 8.51 -14.81 0.20
C LYS A 142 7.16 -14.20 0.58
N ASP A 143 6.47 -13.58 -0.38
CA ASP A 143 5.13 -12.99 -0.21
C ASP A 143 5.02 -12.07 1.03
N GLY A 144 6.09 -11.32 1.31
CA GLY A 144 6.15 -10.38 2.44
C GLY A 144 6.33 -10.99 3.83
N ALA A 145 6.58 -12.31 3.95
CA ALA A 145 6.65 -13.04 5.23
C ALA A 145 7.92 -12.74 6.08
N PHE A 146 8.10 -11.48 6.49
CA PHE A 146 9.22 -11.00 7.30
C PHE A 146 8.75 -10.15 8.48
N ASN A 147 9.39 -10.30 9.65
CA ASN A 147 9.11 -9.49 10.83
C ASN A 147 10.03 -8.26 10.88
N VAL A 148 9.47 -7.06 10.64
CA VAL A 148 10.19 -5.78 10.74
C VAL A 148 10.65 -5.44 12.17
N LEU A 149 10.07 -6.08 13.20
CA LEU A 149 10.45 -5.90 14.61
C LEU A 149 11.50 -6.90 15.10
N SER A 150 12.05 -7.75 14.21
CA SER A 150 13.12 -8.69 14.58
C SER A 150 14.40 -7.94 14.99
N ALA A 151 14.80 -8.12 16.25
CA ALA A 151 15.96 -7.47 16.84
C ALA A 151 16.60 -8.33 17.93
N THR A 152 17.84 -8.00 18.28
CA THR A 152 18.67 -8.69 19.29
C THR A 152 18.05 -8.66 20.69
N GLU A 153 17.25 -7.63 20.98
CA GLU A 153 16.37 -7.54 22.15
C GLU A 153 14.91 -7.52 21.66
N GLN A 154 14.00 -8.14 22.40
CA GLN A 154 12.61 -8.29 21.96
C GLN A 154 11.87 -6.94 21.94
N LEU A 155 11.61 -6.43 20.73
CA LEU A 155 10.91 -5.17 20.49
C LEU A 155 9.40 -5.41 20.29
N THR A 156 8.56 -4.66 21.02
CA THR A 156 7.10 -4.69 20.84
C THR A 156 6.60 -3.61 19.88
N LEU A 157 5.38 -3.76 19.38
CA LEU A 157 4.78 -2.77 18.48
C LEU A 157 4.54 -1.42 19.18
N GLU A 158 4.21 -1.40 20.48
CA GLU A 158 4.04 -0.18 21.26
C GLU A 158 5.39 0.55 21.47
N GLN A 159 6.48 -0.20 21.65
CA GLN A 159 7.83 0.37 21.70
C GLN A 159 8.23 0.95 20.33
N ALA A 160 7.97 0.22 19.24
CA ALA A 160 8.21 0.71 17.89
C ALA A 160 7.37 1.98 17.58
N GLN A 161 6.09 2.01 17.97
CA GLN A 161 5.19 3.16 17.83
C GLN A 161 5.65 4.37 18.68
N THR A 162 6.28 4.12 19.84
CA THR A 162 6.84 5.18 20.70
C THR A 162 8.14 5.76 20.11
N LEU A 163 8.94 4.92 19.44
CA LEU A 163 10.20 5.35 18.84
C LEU A 163 9.99 5.99 17.46
N CYS A 164 9.33 5.29 16.55
CA CYS A 164 9.18 5.60 15.12
C CYS A 164 7.70 5.79 14.76
N PRO A 165 7.03 6.82 15.31
CA PRO A 165 5.58 6.93 15.24
C PRO A 165 5.06 7.14 13.82
N ASP A 166 5.77 7.90 13.01
CA ASP A 166 5.38 8.22 11.63
C ASP A 166 5.54 6.99 10.74
N GLU A 167 6.58 6.19 10.95
CA GLU A 167 6.84 4.96 10.22
C GLU A 167 5.85 3.84 10.57
N VAL A 168 5.48 3.67 11.84
CA VAL A 168 4.43 2.71 12.25
C VAL A 168 3.04 3.17 11.76
N THR A 169 2.74 4.48 11.83
CA THR A 169 1.49 5.03 11.26
C THR A 169 1.41 4.76 9.75
N ALA A 170 2.54 4.86 9.03
CA ALA A 170 2.61 4.56 7.60
C ALA A 170 2.50 3.06 7.23
N LEU A 171 2.56 2.15 8.20
CA LEU A 171 2.23 0.72 8.01
C LEU A 171 0.74 0.46 8.24
N GLY A 172 0.11 1.14 9.20
CA GLY A 172 -1.33 1.02 9.48
C GLY A 172 -2.27 1.68 8.46
N GLY A 173 -1.74 2.12 7.31
CA GLY A 173 -2.47 2.76 6.21
C GLY A 173 -2.20 2.13 4.85
N LEU A 174 -1.77 0.86 4.84
CA LEU A 174 -1.59 0.00 3.66
C LEU A 174 -2.74 -1.02 3.56
#